data_AF-A0A662U2L7-F1
#
_entry.id   AF-A0A662U2L7-F1
#
_cell.length_a   1.000
_cell.length_b   1.000
_cell.length_c   1.000
_cell.angle_alpha   90.00
_cell.angle_beta   90.00
_cell.angle_gamma   90.00
#
_symmetry.space_group_name_H-M   'P 1'
#
loop_
_entity.id
_entity.type
_entity.pdbx_description
1 polymer ?
#
loop_
_entity_poly.entity_id
_entity_poly.type
_entity_poly.pdbx_seq_one_letter_code
_entity_poly.pdbx_strand_id
1 'polypeptide(L)' 'MAKLGYSITRYNRRRSAKALGREMRISPKHAREVCAAIRGMKLVEAKRLLEQVIQEKRFIPMRRHNSGVGHR' A
#
# COMPACT_ATOMS: atom_id res chain seq x y z
N MET A 1 -5.55 -7.81 -25.04
CA MET A 1 -5.46 -7.29 -23.65
C MET A 1 -5.24 -5.78 -23.71
N ALA A 2 -6.10 -4.97 -23.09
CA ALA A 2 -5.92 -3.52 -23.07
C ALA A 2 -4.64 -3.13 -22.30
N LYS A 3 -3.84 -2.22 -22.85
CA LYS A 3 -2.71 -1.61 -22.14
C LYS A 3 -3.28 -0.76 -21.00
N LEU A 4 -3.18 -1.26 -19.77
CA LEU A 4 -3.50 -0.48 -18.58
C LEU A 4 -2.42 0.59 -18.38
N GLY A 5 -2.84 1.85 -18.43
CA GLY A 5 -2.01 3.00 -18.09
C GLY A 5 -1.82 3.12 -16.58
N TYR A 6 -0.68 3.66 -16.17
CA TYR A 6 -0.50 4.13 -14.79
C TYR A 6 -1.02 5.56 -14.70
N SER A 7 -1.62 5.93 -13.57
CA SER A 7 -2.04 7.33 -13.33
C SER A 7 -0.85 8.30 -13.25
N ILE A 8 0.35 7.79 -12.97
CA ILE A 8 1.58 8.59 -12.95
C ILE A 8 2.04 8.88 -14.39
N THR A 9 1.85 10.13 -14.82
CA THR A 9 2.24 10.62 -16.15
C THR A 9 3.73 10.95 -16.24
N ARG A 10 4.33 11.49 -15.17
CA ARG A 10 5.74 11.95 -15.15
C ARG A 10 6.58 11.07 -14.23
N TYR A 11 7.50 10.27 -14.78
CA TYR A 11 8.47 9.49 -14.01
C TYR A 11 9.72 9.19 -14.86
N ASN A 12 10.88 9.06 -14.21
CA ASN A 12 12.13 8.72 -14.89
C ASN A 12 12.28 7.19 -15.00
N ARG A 13 12.17 6.66 -16.22
CA ARG A 13 12.23 5.22 -16.49
C ARG A 13 13.56 4.56 -16.07
N ARG A 14 14.68 5.30 -15.95
CA ARG A 14 15.97 4.75 -15.52
C ARG A 14 16.11 4.62 -14.00
N ARG A 15 15.42 5.46 -13.23
CA ARG A 15 15.56 5.53 -11.75
C ARG A 15 14.34 4.99 -11.00
N SER A 16 13.26 4.68 -11.71
CA SER A 16 11.99 4.27 -11.11
C SER A 16 11.60 2.86 -11.55
N ALA A 17 11.16 2.05 -10.59
CA ALA A 17 10.55 0.75 -10.85
C ALA A 17 9.02 0.86 -10.82
N LYS A 18 8.35 0.01 -11.60
CA LYS A 18 6.88 -0.10 -11.64
C LYS A 18 6.47 -1.54 -11.42
N ALA A 19 5.42 -1.75 -10.64
CA ALA A 19 4.83 -3.05 -10.39
C ALA A 19 3.29 -2.92 -10.42
N LEU A 20 2.62 -3.97 -10.88
CA LEU A 20 1.17 -4.07 -10.92
C LEU A 20 0.75 -5.49 -10.55
N GLY A 21 -0.10 -5.63 -9.54
CA GLY A 21 -0.83 -6.87 -9.24
C GLY A 21 -2.29 -6.72 -9.65
N ARG A 22 -2.84 -7.71 -10.37
CA ARG A 22 -4.25 -7.75 -10.77
C ARG A 22 -4.96 -8.92 -10.11
N GLU A 23 -6.28 -8.77 -9.93
CA GLU A 23 -7.17 -9.86 -9.48
C GLU A 23 -6.73 -10.51 -8.16
N MET A 24 -6.09 -9.72 -7.31
CA MET A 24 -5.72 -10.15 -5.96
C MET A 24 -6.98 -10.30 -5.12
N ARG A 25 -7.12 -11.46 -4.45
CA ARG A 25 -8.22 -11.75 -3.53
C ARG A 25 -8.02 -11.06 -2.18
N ILE A 26 -8.02 -9.73 -2.18
CA ILE A 26 -7.84 -8.90 -1.00
C ILE A 26 -8.94 -7.85 -0.92
N SER A 27 -9.27 -7.41 0.31
CA SER A 27 -10.21 -6.31 0.51
C SER A 27 -9.61 -4.99 -0.01
N PRO A 28 -10.28 -4.30 -0.95
CA PRO A 28 -9.82 -3.00 -1.42
C PRO A 28 -9.75 -1.93 -0.33
N LYS A 29 -10.59 -2.06 0.71
CA LYS A 29 -10.65 -1.13 1.85
C LYS A 29 -9.35 -1.18 2.66
N HIS A 30 -8.91 -2.39 3.03
CA HIS A 30 -7.65 -2.58 3.75
C HIS A 30 -6.44 -2.25 2.87
N ALA A 31 -6.46 -2.69 1.61
CA ALA A 31 -5.36 -2.41 0.68
C ALA A 31 -5.09 -0.91 0.52
N ARG A 32 -6.14 -0.07 0.51
CA ARG A 32 -5.99 1.39 0.42
C ARG A 32 -5.25 1.98 1.63
N GLU A 33 -5.60 1.55 2.84
CA GLU A 33 -4.98 2.05 4.07
C GLU A 33 -3.52 1.58 4.19
N VAL A 34 -3.23 0.32 3.81
CA VAL A 34 -1.85 -0.20 3.70
C VAL A 34 -1.02 0.63 2.71
N CYS A 35 -1.56 0.86 1.51
CA CYS A 35 -0.91 1.69 0.49
C CYS A 35 -0.72 3.15 0.92
N ALA A 36 -1.61 3.68 1.77
CA ALA A 36 -1.47 5.02 2.33
C ALA A 36 -0.38 5.08 3.40
N ALA A 37 -0.25 4.05 4.23
CA ALA A 37 0.76 3.99 5.28
C ALA A 37 2.20 3.89 4.74
N ILE A 38 2.41 3.12 3.66
CA ILE A 38 3.74 2.97 3.05
C ILE A 38 4.13 4.12 2.10
N ARG A 39 3.19 5.02 1.79
CA ARG A 39 3.42 6.10 0.82
C ARG A 39 4.44 7.10 1.37
N GLY A 40 5.57 7.25 0.66
CA GLY A 40 6.65 8.18 1.03
C GLY A 40 7.73 7.59 1.94
N MET A 41 7.60 6.33 2.36
CA MET A 41 8.62 5.63 3.13
C MET A 41 9.77 5.14 2.23
N LYS A 42 10.97 4.95 2.82
CA LYS A 42 12.04 4.22 2.14
C LYS A 42 11.68 2.74 2.04
N LEU A 43 12.20 2.06 1.01
CA LEU A 43 11.88 0.66 0.72
C LEU A 43 12.19 -0.28 1.91
N VAL A 44 13.32 -0.05 2.60
CA VAL A 44 13.74 -0.84 3.77
C VAL A 44 12.79 -0.62 4.96
N GLU A 45 12.40 0.62 5.23
CA GLU A 45 11.47 0.95 6.30
C GLU A 45 10.07 0.40 6.03
N ALA A 46 9.61 0.49 4.79
CA ALA A 46 8.32 -0.07 4.37
C ALA A 46 8.27 -1.59 4.55
N LYS A 47 9.33 -2.31 4.15
CA LYS A 47 9.44 -3.76 4.39
C LYS A 47 9.38 -4.10 5.87
N ARG A 48 10.20 -3.42 6.68
CA ARG A 48 10.22 -3.61 8.13
C ARG A 48 8.87 -3.35 8.78
N LEU A 49 8.15 -2.31 8.34
CA LEU A 49 6.81 -2.00 8.83
C LEU A 49 5.82 -3.13 8.48
N LEU A 50 5.85 -3.63 7.24
CA LEU A 50 4.96 -4.72 6.83
C LEU A 50 5.24 -6.02 7.60
N GLU A 51 6.51 -6.35 7.85
CA GLU A 51 6.91 -7.49 8.69
C GLU A 51 6.41 -7.33 10.14
N GLN A 52 6.51 -6.13 10.71
CA GLN A 52 6.00 -5.84 12.05
C GLN A 52 4.47 -5.94 12.13
N VAL A 53 3.76 -5.59 11.07
CA VAL A 53 2.30 -5.74 10.97
C VAL A 53 1.91 -7.20 10.88
N ILE A 54 2.66 -8.03 10.12
CA ILE A 54 2.45 -9.49 10.08
C ILE A 54 2.69 -10.12 11.46
N GLN A 55 3.66 -9.60 12.22
CA GLN A 55 3.93 -10.01 13.60
C GLN A 55 2.99 -9.36 14.63
N GLU A 56 1.98 -8.59 14.20
CA GLU A 56 1.02 -7.89 15.06
C GLU A 56 1.64 -6.88 16.06
N LYS A 57 2.90 -6.52 15.87
CA LYS A 57 3.65 -5.57 16.72
C LYS A 57 3.32 -4.11 16.42
N ARG A 58 2.83 -3.84 15.20
CA ARG A 58 2.39 -2.51 14.77
C ARG A 58 1.05 -2.63 14.05
N PHE A 59 0.24 -1.57 14.17
CA PHE A 59 -1.04 -1.47 13.48
C PHE A 59 -0.95 -0.45 12.33
N ILE A 60 -1.83 -0.63 11.34
CA ILE A 60 -2.04 0.33 10.27
C ILE A 60 -3.28 1.15 10.61
N PRO A 61 -3.17 2.49 10.70
CA PRO A 61 -4.31 3.33 11.05
C PRO A 61 -5.33 3.31 9.92
N MET A 62 -6.59 3.05 10.28
CA MET A 62 -7.72 3.06 9.35
C MET A 62 -8.31 4.46 9.31
N ARG A 63 -8.08 5.20 8.21
CA ARG A 63 -8.50 6.61 8.12
C ARG A 63 -9.84 6.78 7.41
N ARG A 64 -10.02 6.15 6.25
CA ARG A 64 -11.23 6.35 5.43
C ARG A 64 -12.34 5.37 5.77
N HIS A 65 -11.98 4.12 6.02
CA HIS A 65 -12.91 3.03 6.28
C HIS A 65 -12.85 2.65 7.77
N ASN A 66 -13.25 3.59 8.63
CA ASN A 66 -13.09 3.52 10.09
C ASN A 66 -14.42 3.34 10.85
N SER A 67 -15.54 3.13 10.15
CA SER A 67 -16.84 2.86 10.77
C SER A 67 -16.80 1.56 11.59
N GLY A 68 -16.97 1.65 12.90
CA GLY A 68 -16.96 0.50 13.82
C GLY A 68 -15.56 -0.09 14.09
N VAL A 69 -14.49 0.63 13.75
CA VAL A 69 -13.13 0.18 14.05
C VAL A 69 -12.76 0.58 15.47
N GLY A 70 -12.12 -0.32 16.22
CA GLY A 70 -11.65 -0.04 17.58
C GLY A 70 -10.62 1.09 17.62
N HIS A 71 -10.69 1.91 18.67
CA HIS A 71 -9.69 2.92 18.95
C HIS A 71 -8.37 2.25 19.37
N ARG A 72 -7.26 2.66 18.76
CA ARG A 72 -5.90 2.23 19.08
C ARG A 72 -4.90 3.31 18.72
#